data_AF-A0A9Q9ADJ1-F1
#
_entry.id   AF-A0A9Q9ADJ1-F1
#
_cell.length_a   1.000
_cell.length_b   1.000
_cell.length_c   1.000
_cell.angle_alpha   90.00
_cell.angle_beta   90.00
_cell.angle_gamma   90.00
#
_symmetry.space_group_name_H-M   'P 1'
#
loop_
_entity.id
_entity.type
_entity.pdbx_description
1 polymer ?
#
loop_
_entity_poly.entity_id
_entity_poly.type
_entity_poly.pdbx_seq_one_letter_code
_entity_poly.pdbx_strand_id
1 'polypeptide(L)'
;MRQHSALISAPAQPKLIATSHKRKASNSNAERPKSKTSFLDLPGELRNRIYRLVLRRPHSIKIVSRRLPPKQFDSSDHHNLKRGGPPLLRASTDIRREASEIYYLENTFTFINGALNLGAVEAFNNQLGRLSRKFNHVKVCRTIQIGDMKKPAEICFTASIEPPTPHVVLSRKAYHRRVYVPGMVKLKSKYVEPCRCQVDKLAKRIGSPKRMNGYDLIAFLEAYCDMINAEAQEVMLDICKKCDTIRRD
;
A
#
# COMPACT_ATOMS: atom_id res chain seq x y z
N MET A 1 38.82 4.00 -30.26
CA MET A 1 38.79 5.40 -29.79
C MET A 1 38.62 5.40 -28.28
N ARG A 2 39.68 5.72 -27.53
CA ARG A 2 39.71 5.72 -26.07
C ARG A 2 39.20 7.07 -25.56
N GLN A 3 38.07 7.09 -24.85
CA GLN A 3 37.54 8.31 -24.23
C GLN A 3 38.15 8.48 -22.84
N HIS A 4 38.94 9.55 -22.69
CA HIS A 4 39.49 10.01 -21.42
C HIS A 4 38.39 10.66 -20.59
N SER A 5 38.10 10.11 -19.41
CA SER A 5 37.22 10.72 -18.41
C SER A 5 38.03 11.64 -17.51
N ALA A 6 37.73 12.94 -17.55
CA ALA A 6 38.35 13.96 -16.72
C ALA A 6 37.74 13.96 -15.31
N LEU A 7 38.61 13.82 -14.30
CA LEU A 7 38.29 13.98 -12.88
C LEU A 7 38.11 15.46 -12.55
N ILE A 8 36.89 15.89 -12.27
CA ILE A 8 36.59 17.25 -11.79
C ILE A 8 36.66 17.22 -10.27
N SER A 9 37.68 17.87 -9.72
CA SER A 9 37.92 18.02 -8.29
C SER A 9 36.99 19.08 -7.68
N ALA A 10 36.39 18.78 -6.52
CA ALA A 10 35.41 19.64 -5.86
C ALA A 10 36.10 20.78 -5.06
N PRO A 11 35.52 22.00 -5.03
CA PRO A 11 36.11 23.13 -4.32
C PRO A 11 35.91 23.05 -2.79
N ALA A 12 36.95 23.46 -2.06
CA ALA A 12 37.01 23.51 -0.61
C ALA A 12 36.02 24.54 -0.03
N GLN A 13 35.24 24.12 0.97
CA GLN A 13 34.27 24.99 1.66
C GLN A 13 34.93 25.81 2.79
N PRO A 14 34.53 27.09 2.96
CA PRO A 14 35.10 28.00 3.96
C PRO A 14 34.61 27.67 5.38
N LYS A 15 35.55 27.61 6.33
CA LYS A 15 35.29 27.42 7.77
C LYS A 15 34.74 28.72 8.36
N LEU A 16 33.46 28.71 8.75
CA LEU A 16 32.83 29.80 9.49
C LEU A 16 33.25 29.73 10.98
N ILE A 17 33.86 30.82 11.45
CA ILE A 17 34.33 31.02 12.81
C ILE A 17 33.12 31.43 13.67
N ALA A 18 32.73 30.59 14.63
CA ALA A 18 31.67 30.89 15.59
C ALA A 18 32.23 31.69 16.77
N THR A 19 31.69 32.90 16.99
CA THR A 19 32.00 33.74 18.14
C THR A 19 31.28 33.22 19.40
N SER A 20 32.08 32.83 20.40
CA SER A 20 31.61 32.32 21.69
C SER A 20 31.19 33.48 22.60
N HIS A 21 29.88 33.76 22.66
CA HIS A 21 29.32 34.71 23.60
C HIS A 21 29.16 34.08 25.00
N LYS A 22 30.10 34.41 25.88
CA LYS A 22 30.14 34.05 27.30
C LYS A 22 29.00 34.75 28.06
N ARG A 23 27.86 34.06 28.23
CA ARG A 23 26.72 34.55 29.03
C ARG A 23 26.99 34.43 30.52
N LYS A 24 26.85 35.54 31.25
CA LYS A 24 26.89 35.63 32.72
C LYS A 24 25.73 34.84 33.33
N ALA A 25 26.05 33.91 34.23
CA ALA A 25 25.07 33.16 35.03
C ALA A 25 24.43 34.09 36.06
N SER A 26 23.17 34.46 35.85
CA SER A 26 22.33 35.08 36.89
C SER A 26 21.66 33.95 37.67
N ASN A 27 21.93 33.92 38.97
CA ASN A 27 21.51 32.88 39.89
C ASN A 27 20.12 33.26 40.44
N SER A 28 19.07 33.10 39.63
CA SER A 28 17.69 33.23 40.11
C SER A 28 17.18 31.86 40.53
N ASN A 29 16.85 31.75 41.81
CA ASN A 29 16.25 30.58 42.46
C ASN A 29 14.77 30.47 42.04
N ALA A 30 14.54 30.32 40.73
CA ALA A 30 13.22 30.26 40.12
C ALA A 30 12.61 28.87 40.38
N GLU A 31 11.40 28.86 40.95
CA GLU A 31 10.59 27.67 41.16
C GLU A 31 10.62 26.77 39.92
N ARG A 32 11.03 25.51 40.10
CA ARG A 32 11.15 24.56 39.00
C ARG A 32 9.78 24.44 38.34
N PRO A 33 9.62 24.80 37.05
CA PRO A 33 8.34 24.72 36.38
C PRO A 33 7.85 23.27 36.44
N LYS A 34 6.60 23.08 36.90
CA LYS A 34 5.94 21.78 36.93
C LYS A 34 6.15 21.12 35.56
N SER A 35 6.77 19.94 35.54
CA SER A 35 7.10 19.22 34.31
C SER A 35 5.81 19.02 33.51
N LYS A 36 5.79 19.51 32.27
CA LYS A 36 4.66 19.30 31.37
C LYS A 36 4.52 17.79 31.12
N THR A 37 3.34 17.24 31.40
CA THR A 37 3.03 15.85 31.06
C THR A 37 3.03 15.68 29.54
N SER A 38 3.76 14.67 29.06
CA SER A 38 3.86 14.27 27.67
C SER A 38 2.82 13.18 27.34
N PHE A 39 2.54 12.98 26.06
CA PHE A 39 1.68 11.90 25.58
C PHE A 39 2.19 10.51 25.98
N LEU A 40 3.51 10.34 26.09
CA LEU A 40 4.13 9.07 26.49
C LEU A 40 4.02 8.80 27.99
N ASP A 41 3.64 9.78 28.81
CA ASP A 41 3.41 9.60 30.24
C ASP A 41 2.03 8.97 30.53
N LEU A 42 1.17 8.85 29.52
CA LEU A 42 -0.11 8.15 29.62
C LEU A 42 0.12 6.64 29.73
N PRO A 43 -0.69 5.89 30.50
CA PRO A 43 -0.73 4.43 30.47
C PRO A 43 -0.91 3.87 29.05
N GLY A 44 -0.31 2.71 28.77
CA GLY A 44 -0.31 2.10 27.44
C GLY A 44 -1.72 1.81 26.90
N GLU A 45 -2.67 1.51 27.78
CA GLU A 45 -4.08 1.29 27.44
C GLU A 45 -4.73 2.55 26.86
N LEU A 46 -4.46 3.71 27.47
CA LEU A 46 -4.96 5.00 26.99
C LEU A 46 -4.31 5.37 25.67
N ARG A 47 -2.99 5.14 25.52
CA ARG A 47 -2.29 5.35 24.24
C ARG A 47 -2.88 4.50 23.13
N ASN A 48 -3.09 3.21 23.38
CA ASN A 48 -3.71 2.28 22.43
C ASN A 48 -5.13 2.70 22.04
N ARG A 49 -5.93 3.19 23.00
CA ARG A 49 -7.28 3.71 22.71
C ARG A 49 -7.22 4.93 21.79
N ILE A 50 -6.30 5.87 22.05
CA ILE A 50 -6.08 7.03 21.19
C ILE A 50 -5.59 6.60 19.80
N TYR A 51 -4.65 5.66 19.71
CA TYR A 51 -4.18 5.11 18.45
C TYR A 51 -5.30 4.50 17.62
N ARG A 52 -6.18 3.67 18.20
CA ARG A 52 -7.33 3.10 17.48
C ARG A 52 -8.29 4.17 16.98
N LEU A 53 -8.56 5.20 17.78
CA LEU A 53 -9.43 6.31 17.36
C LEU A 53 -8.86 7.08 16.16
N VAL A 54 -7.54 7.23 16.08
CA VAL A 54 -6.87 8.04 15.04
C VAL A 54 -6.48 7.23 13.80
N LEU A 55 -6.10 5.96 13.98
CA LEU A 55 -5.47 5.13 12.94
C LEU A 55 -6.41 4.11 12.32
N ARG A 56 -7.45 3.68 13.03
CA ARG A 56 -8.42 2.73 12.48
C ARG A 56 -9.39 3.45 11.56
N ARG A 57 -9.54 2.95 10.35
CA ARG A 57 -10.45 3.50 9.33
C ARG A 57 -11.61 2.53 9.13
N PRO A 58 -12.86 3.04 9.07
CA PRO A 58 -14.01 2.19 8.76
C PRO A 58 -13.99 1.69 7.31
N HIS A 59 -13.25 2.38 6.45
CA HIS A 59 -13.10 2.04 5.03
C HIS A 59 -11.67 1.62 4.73
N SER A 60 -11.52 0.90 3.62
CA SER A 60 -10.22 0.44 3.15
C SER A 60 -9.32 1.61 2.75
N ILE A 61 -8.08 1.61 3.22
CA ILE A 61 -7.08 2.65 2.99
C ILE A 61 -6.46 2.46 1.59
N LYS A 62 -6.60 3.42 0.70
CA LYS A 62 -6.09 3.34 -0.67
C LYS A 62 -4.58 3.58 -0.69
N ILE A 63 -3.82 2.66 -1.27
CA ILE A 63 -2.37 2.82 -1.45
C ILE A 63 -2.10 3.72 -2.66
N VAL A 64 -1.24 4.71 -2.45
CA VAL A 64 -0.87 5.67 -3.47
C VAL A 64 0.66 5.65 -3.65
N SER A 65 1.12 5.30 -4.85
CA SER A 65 2.54 5.21 -5.21
C SER A 65 3.15 6.56 -5.60
N ARG A 66 2.40 7.42 -6.30
CA ARG A 66 2.87 8.76 -6.73
C ARG A 66 2.45 9.86 -5.76
N ARG A 67 3.19 10.97 -5.78
CA ARG A 67 2.70 12.21 -5.17
C ARG A 67 1.45 12.63 -5.96
N LEU A 68 0.27 12.44 -5.38
CA LEU A 68 -0.91 13.13 -5.86
C LEU A 68 -0.67 14.65 -5.71
N PRO A 69 -1.28 15.49 -6.55
CA PRO A 69 -1.24 16.92 -6.32
C PRO A 69 -1.83 17.25 -4.93
N PRO A 70 -1.31 18.29 -4.23
CA PRO A 70 -1.73 18.67 -2.88
C PRO A 70 -3.24 18.81 -2.72
N LYS A 71 -3.93 19.25 -3.79
CA LYS A 71 -5.37 19.52 -3.82
C LYS A 71 -6.27 18.27 -3.69
N GLN A 72 -5.71 17.06 -3.64
CA GLN A 72 -6.47 15.81 -3.46
C GLN A 72 -6.18 15.09 -2.14
N PHE A 73 -5.38 15.69 -1.24
CA PHE A 73 -4.94 15.04 0.01
C PHE A 73 -5.93 15.13 1.17
N ASP A 74 -7.08 15.78 1.01
CA ASP A 74 -8.03 15.97 2.11
C ASP A 74 -8.75 14.68 2.53
N SER A 75 -8.60 13.61 1.74
CA SER A 75 -9.03 12.28 2.13
C SER A 75 -7.98 11.65 3.06
N SER A 76 -8.34 11.49 4.33
CA SER A 76 -7.59 10.76 5.35
C SER A 76 -7.35 9.28 5.03
N ASP A 77 -7.90 8.80 3.91
CA ASP A 77 -8.01 7.39 3.56
C ASP A 77 -6.93 6.96 2.55
N HIS A 78 -5.85 7.74 2.44
CA HIS A 78 -4.71 7.45 1.56
C HIS A 78 -3.46 7.06 2.34
N HIS A 79 -2.87 5.92 1.97
CA HIS A 79 -1.57 5.50 2.45
C HIS A 79 -0.49 5.89 1.43
N ASN A 80 0.40 6.81 1.84
CA ASN A 80 1.49 7.29 0.99
C ASN A 80 2.76 6.47 1.22
N LEU A 81 3.13 5.67 0.21
CA LEU A 81 4.30 4.78 0.26
C LEU A 81 5.64 5.53 0.38
N LYS A 82 5.71 6.80 0.02
CA LYS A 82 6.93 7.60 0.17
C LYS A 82 7.10 8.17 1.57
N ARG A 83 6.01 8.33 2.31
CA ARG A 83 6.04 8.97 3.63
C ARG A 83 6.11 7.98 4.79
N GLY A 84 5.77 6.70 4.59
CA GLY A 84 5.75 5.72 5.67
C GLY A 84 4.51 5.80 6.55
N GLY A 85 3.35 6.13 5.97
CA GLY A 85 2.07 6.18 6.70
C GLY A 85 1.66 7.56 7.23
N PRO A 86 0.64 7.61 8.11
CA PRO A 86 0.08 8.86 8.62
C PRO A 86 1.09 9.62 9.50
N PRO A 87 0.92 10.95 9.69
CA PRO A 87 1.81 11.78 10.51
C PRO A 87 2.11 11.20 11.90
N LEU A 88 1.14 10.56 12.54
CA LEU A 88 1.30 9.97 13.86
C LEU A 88 2.40 8.89 13.91
N LEU A 89 2.49 8.01 12.89
CA LEU A 89 3.55 6.99 12.80
C LEU A 89 4.94 7.58 12.51
N ARG A 90 5.02 8.90 12.27
CA ARG A 90 6.26 9.62 11.96
C ARG A 90 6.70 10.55 13.09
N ALA A 91 5.86 10.70 14.12
CA ALA A 91 6.12 11.59 15.25
C ALA A 91 7.28 11.08 16.14
N SER A 92 7.29 9.79 16.48
CA SER A 92 8.40 9.16 17.20
C SER A 92 8.53 7.67 16.86
N THR A 93 9.71 7.09 17.13
CA THR A 93 9.98 5.66 16.96
C THR A 93 9.19 4.80 17.95
N ASP A 94 8.97 5.27 19.17
CA ASP A 94 8.15 4.59 20.17
C ASP A 94 6.68 4.55 19.77
N ILE A 95 6.12 5.70 19.34
CA ILE A 95 4.76 5.77 18.81
C ILE A 95 4.62 4.86 17.59
N ARG A 96 5.60 4.86 16.68
CA ARG A 96 5.59 3.96 15.52
C ARG A 96 5.58 2.50 15.97
N ARG A 97 6.39 2.11 16.95
CA ARG A 97 6.50 0.73 17.44
C ARG A 97 5.17 0.22 18.00
N GLU A 98 4.47 1.04 18.77
CA GLU A 98 3.19 0.70 19.40
C GLU A 98 2.03 0.77 18.39
N ALA A 99 1.95 1.85 17.63
CA ALA A 99 0.77 2.17 16.83
C ALA A 99 0.78 1.52 15.43
N SER A 100 1.93 1.02 14.96
CA SER A 100 2.03 0.33 13.67
C SER A 100 1.24 -0.97 13.63
N GLU A 101 1.17 -1.73 14.72
CA GLU A 101 0.35 -2.95 14.77
C GLU A 101 -1.12 -2.63 14.54
N ILE A 102 -1.65 -1.62 15.22
CA ILE A 102 -3.03 -1.14 15.02
C ILE A 102 -3.23 -0.68 13.57
N TYR A 103 -2.32 0.14 13.05
CA TYR A 103 -2.49 0.69 11.71
C TYR A 103 -2.42 -0.37 10.61
N TYR A 104 -1.45 -1.29 10.65
CA TYR A 104 -1.25 -2.26 9.56
C TYR A 104 -2.08 -3.54 9.70
N LEU A 105 -2.45 -3.94 10.93
CA LEU A 105 -3.15 -5.21 11.16
C LEU A 105 -4.66 -5.02 11.36
N GLU A 106 -5.13 -3.87 11.85
CA GLU A 106 -6.58 -3.61 12.04
C GLU A 106 -7.22 -2.88 10.84
N ASN A 107 -6.47 -2.54 9.80
CA ASN A 107 -6.99 -1.89 8.60
C ASN A 107 -6.85 -2.76 7.35
N THR A 108 -7.74 -2.54 6.39
CA THR A 108 -7.64 -3.13 5.05
C THR A 108 -6.98 -2.14 4.09
N PHE A 109 -5.92 -2.55 3.39
CA PHE A 109 -5.26 -1.72 2.40
C PHE A 109 -5.72 -2.08 0.99
N THR A 110 -6.03 -1.08 0.16
CA THR A 110 -6.47 -1.26 -1.23
C THR A 110 -5.39 -0.83 -2.21
N PHE A 111 -4.86 -1.77 -2.98
CA PHE A 111 -4.03 -1.48 -4.13
C PHE A 111 -4.94 -1.13 -5.33
N ILE A 112 -4.76 0.07 -5.87
CA ILE A 112 -5.45 0.57 -7.06
C ILE A 112 -4.51 0.58 -8.27
N ASN A 113 -5.03 0.73 -9.50
CA ASN A 113 -4.25 0.70 -10.76
C ASN A 113 -2.83 1.28 -10.66
N GLY A 114 -2.66 2.53 -10.20
CA GLY A 114 -1.35 3.19 -10.13
C GLY A 114 -0.38 2.64 -9.06
N ALA A 115 -0.88 1.84 -8.12
CA ALA A 115 -0.11 1.16 -7.07
C ALA A 115 0.04 -0.35 -7.32
N LEU A 116 -0.55 -0.91 -8.38
CA LEU A 116 -0.41 -2.33 -8.75
C LEU A 116 0.84 -2.55 -9.62
N ASN A 117 2.00 -2.22 -9.05
CA ASN A 117 3.30 -2.49 -9.65
C ASN A 117 4.25 -3.01 -8.57
N LEU A 118 5.28 -3.75 -9.00
CA LEU A 118 6.21 -4.42 -8.10
C LEU A 118 6.84 -3.45 -7.10
N GLY A 119 7.34 -2.30 -7.56
CA GLY A 119 7.97 -1.31 -6.67
C GLY A 119 7.03 -0.73 -5.59
N ALA A 120 5.73 -0.65 -5.84
CA ALA A 120 4.75 -0.23 -4.84
C ALA A 120 4.47 -1.33 -3.81
N VAL A 121 4.41 -2.60 -4.25
CA VAL A 121 4.24 -3.76 -3.36
C VAL A 121 5.48 -3.93 -2.47
N GLU A 122 6.68 -3.85 -3.05
CA GLU A 122 7.96 -3.87 -2.31
C GLU A 122 8.05 -2.73 -1.30
N ALA A 123 7.71 -1.50 -1.70
CA ALA A 123 7.72 -0.35 -0.80
C ALA A 123 6.72 -0.54 0.36
N PHE A 124 5.55 -1.13 0.11
CA PHE A 124 4.59 -1.45 1.16
C PHE A 124 5.13 -2.54 2.10
N ASN A 125 5.72 -3.60 1.55
CA ASN A 125 6.32 -4.69 2.33
C ASN A 125 7.47 -4.18 3.23
N ASN A 126 8.33 -3.31 2.71
CA ASN A 126 9.40 -2.66 3.47
C ASN A 126 8.86 -1.84 4.64
N GLN A 127 7.68 -1.22 4.50
CA GLN A 127 7.04 -0.50 5.59
C GLN A 127 6.38 -1.40 6.63
N LEU A 128 5.82 -2.54 6.22
CA LEU A 128 5.32 -3.55 7.15
C LEU A 128 6.46 -4.08 8.03
N GLY A 129 7.64 -4.31 7.45
CA GLY A 129 8.82 -4.78 8.17
C GLY A 129 8.51 -6.07 8.92
N ARG A 130 8.65 -6.05 10.26
CA ARG A 130 8.36 -7.21 11.13
C ARG A 130 6.88 -7.63 11.16
N LEU A 131 5.97 -6.74 10.76
CA LEU A 131 4.53 -7.00 10.76
C LEU A 131 4.07 -7.81 9.56
N SER A 132 4.90 -7.93 8.53
CA SER A 132 4.63 -8.72 7.32
C SER A 132 4.12 -10.13 7.64
N ARG A 133 4.67 -10.81 8.66
CA ARG A 133 4.21 -12.16 9.07
C ARG A 133 2.78 -12.19 9.60
N LYS A 134 2.34 -11.12 10.27
CA LYS A 134 1.00 -11.01 10.88
C LYS A 134 -0.04 -10.40 9.92
N PHE A 135 0.41 -9.80 8.83
CA PHE A 135 -0.46 -9.14 7.86
C PHE A 135 -1.34 -10.18 7.15
N ASN A 136 -2.64 -9.93 7.09
CA ASN A 136 -3.60 -10.96 6.70
C ASN A 136 -4.73 -10.46 5.79
N HIS A 137 -4.81 -9.16 5.47
CA HIS A 137 -5.90 -8.62 4.67
C HIS A 137 -5.43 -7.57 3.67
N VAL A 138 -5.63 -7.84 2.38
CA VAL A 138 -5.42 -6.86 1.31
C VAL A 138 -6.60 -6.85 0.35
N LYS A 139 -6.91 -5.68 -0.17
CA LYS A 139 -7.86 -5.52 -1.26
C LYS A 139 -7.12 -5.09 -2.52
N VAL A 140 -7.48 -5.69 -3.63
CA VAL A 140 -7.04 -5.28 -4.95
C VAL A 140 -8.26 -4.71 -5.66
N CYS A 141 -8.13 -3.51 -6.22
CA CYS A 141 -9.17 -2.99 -7.08
C CYS A 141 -8.60 -2.37 -8.35
N ARG A 142 -9.17 -2.77 -9.49
CA ARG A 142 -8.82 -2.26 -10.80
C ARG A 142 -9.98 -1.58 -11.47
N THR A 143 -9.66 -0.56 -12.24
CA THR A 143 -10.62 0.22 -13.01
C THR A 143 -10.24 0.11 -14.48
N ILE A 144 -11.13 -0.44 -15.30
CA ILE A 144 -10.87 -0.75 -16.72
C ILE A 144 -11.85 0.05 -17.57
N GLN A 145 -11.32 0.85 -18.49
CA GLN A 145 -12.13 1.49 -19.51
C GLN A 145 -12.41 0.49 -20.64
N ILE A 146 -13.68 0.23 -20.93
CA ILE A 146 -14.12 -0.68 -21.99
C ILE A 146 -14.85 0.16 -23.05
N GLY A 147 -14.22 0.37 -24.21
CA GLY A 147 -14.74 1.24 -25.27
C GLY A 147 -15.15 2.61 -24.73
N ASP A 148 -16.33 3.07 -25.16
CA ASP A 148 -16.91 4.37 -24.78
C ASP A 148 -17.84 4.30 -23.57
N MET A 149 -17.69 3.26 -22.72
CA MET A 149 -18.49 3.17 -21.50
C MET A 149 -18.33 4.44 -20.63
N LYS A 150 -19.45 5.12 -20.35
CA LYS A 150 -19.47 6.36 -19.54
C LYS A 150 -18.83 6.20 -18.16
N LYS A 151 -18.86 4.99 -17.59
CA LYS A 151 -18.19 4.65 -16.34
C LYS A 151 -17.28 3.45 -16.59
N PRO A 152 -16.00 3.53 -16.20
CA PRO A 152 -15.12 2.37 -16.23
C PRO A 152 -15.70 1.19 -15.43
N ALA A 153 -15.39 -0.04 -15.84
CA ALA A 153 -15.70 -1.24 -15.08
C ALA A 153 -14.72 -1.35 -13.89
N GLU A 154 -15.25 -1.55 -12.69
CA GLU A 154 -14.43 -1.81 -11.51
C GLU A 154 -14.41 -3.31 -11.19
N ILE A 155 -13.21 -3.86 -11.06
CA ILE A 155 -12.96 -5.23 -10.62
C ILE A 155 -12.22 -5.15 -9.29
N CYS A 156 -12.93 -5.43 -8.20
CA CYS A 156 -12.29 -5.53 -6.89
C CYS A 156 -12.40 -6.95 -6.32
N PHE A 157 -11.34 -7.41 -5.67
CA PHE A 157 -11.35 -8.58 -4.81
C PHE A 157 -10.58 -8.33 -3.52
N THR A 158 -10.99 -8.99 -2.45
CA THR A 158 -10.24 -9.04 -1.19
C THR A 158 -9.53 -10.37 -1.11
N ALA A 159 -8.24 -10.33 -0.80
CA ALA A 159 -7.43 -11.49 -0.46
C ALA A 159 -7.15 -11.45 1.06
N SER A 160 -7.67 -12.45 1.76
CA SER A 160 -7.52 -12.60 3.22
C SER A 160 -6.88 -13.93 3.60
N ILE A 161 -6.12 -13.97 4.70
CA ILE A 161 -5.71 -15.19 5.38
C ILE A 161 -6.62 -15.35 6.60
N GLU A 162 -7.52 -16.32 6.52
CA GLU A 162 -8.52 -16.56 7.58
C GLU A 162 -8.10 -17.73 8.47
N PRO A 163 -8.06 -17.57 9.80
CA PRO A 163 -7.96 -18.70 10.73
C PRO A 163 -9.26 -19.53 10.69
N PRO A 164 -9.21 -20.87 10.91
CA PRO A 164 -8.08 -21.67 11.36
C PRO A 164 -7.21 -22.25 10.23
N THR A 165 -7.70 -22.27 8.99
CA THR A 165 -6.97 -22.81 7.82
C THR A 165 -6.38 -21.64 7.05
N PRO A 166 -5.08 -21.35 7.18
CA PRO A 166 -4.48 -20.18 6.55
C PRO A 166 -4.41 -20.43 5.04
N HIS A 167 -5.44 -20.00 4.33
CA HIS A 167 -5.52 -20.00 2.87
C HIS A 167 -5.93 -18.61 2.38
N VAL A 168 -5.48 -18.22 1.19
CA VAL A 168 -5.92 -16.97 0.58
C VAL A 168 -7.37 -17.14 0.13
N VAL A 169 -8.28 -16.53 0.87
CA VAL A 169 -9.69 -16.44 0.49
C VAL A 169 -9.85 -15.24 -0.42
N LEU A 170 -10.39 -15.48 -1.62
CA LEU A 170 -10.72 -14.43 -2.58
C LEU A 170 -12.21 -14.12 -2.49
N SER A 171 -12.54 -12.98 -1.89
CA SER A 171 -13.91 -12.47 -1.86
C SER A 171 -14.10 -11.40 -2.95
N ARG A 172 -15.08 -11.61 -3.83
CA ARG A 172 -15.52 -10.63 -4.83
C ARG A 172 -16.96 -10.23 -4.53
N LYS A 173 -17.27 -8.94 -4.63
CA LYS A 173 -18.66 -8.52 -4.71
C LYS A 173 -19.26 -9.13 -5.97
N ALA A 174 -20.45 -9.71 -5.85
CA ALA A 174 -21.20 -10.19 -7.01
C ALA A 174 -21.32 -9.05 -8.02
N TYR A 175 -21.05 -9.34 -9.30
CA TYR A 175 -21.24 -8.35 -10.34
C TYR A 175 -22.71 -7.96 -10.37
N HIS A 176 -23.02 -6.74 -9.96
CA HIS A 176 -24.40 -6.24 -9.92
C HIS A 176 -24.99 -5.99 -11.32
N ARG A 177 -24.22 -6.23 -12.39
CA ARG A 177 -24.64 -6.04 -13.78
C ARG A 177 -24.26 -7.25 -14.61
N ARG A 178 -25.27 -7.85 -15.27
CA ARG A 178 -25.04 -8.48 -16.58
C ARG A 178 -24.58 -7.34 -17.49
N VAL A 179 -23.27 -7.22 -17.71
CA VAL A 179 -22.75 -6.29 -18.70
C VAL A 179 -23.13 -6.88 -20.06
N TYR A 180 -24.31 -6.52 -20.56
CA TYR A 180 -24.69 -6.84 -21.92
C TYR A 180 -23.85 -5.94 -22.82
N VAL A 181 -22.92 -6.54 -23.55
CA VAL A 181 -22.12 -5.84 -24.56
C VAL A 181 -22.62 -6.31 -25.93
N PRO A 182 -23.68 -5.70 -26.47
CA PRO A 182 -24.17 -6.07 -27.80
C PRO A 182 -23.11 -5.77 -28.85
N GLY A 183 -22.76 -6.79 -29.65
CA GLY A 183 -21.91 -6.65 -30.84
C GLY A 183 -20.44 -6.37 -30.57
N MET A 184 -19.74 -7.22 -29.80
CA MET A 184 -18.32 -7.01 -29.47
C MET A 184 -17.40 -6.98 -30.70
N VAL A 185 -17.16 -5.76 -31.18
CA VAL A 185 -16.00 -5.36 -31.96
C VAL A 185 -14.76 -5.56 -31.08
N LYS A 186 -13.72 -6.17 -31.66
CA LYS A 186 -12.42 -6.47 -31.04
C LYS A 186 -11.91 -5.31 -30.17
N LEU A 187 -11.95 -5.47 -28.85
CA LEU A 187 -11.47 -4.46 -27.91
C LEU A 187 -9.96 -4.61 -27.70
N LYS A 188 -9.19 -3.67 -28.24
CA LYS A 188 -7.76 -3.54 -27.96
C LYS A 188 -7.57 -2.90 -26.59
N SER A 189 -6.95 -3.58 -25.64
CA SER A 189 -6.34 -2.91 -24.48
C SER A 189 -4.91 -3.41 -24.29
N LYS A 190 -4.06 -2.57 -23.68
CA LYS A 190 -2.62 -2.83 -23.53
C LYS A 190 -2.27 -3.86 -22.44
N TYR A 191 -3.22 -4.27 -21.60
CA TYR A 191 -2.96 -5.09 -20.40
C TYR A 191 -3.86 -6.32 -20.33
N VAL A 192 -3.29 -7.46 -19.91
CA VAL A 192 -4.03 -8.70 -19.65
C VAL A 192 -4.72 -8.61 -18.29
N GLU A 193 -6.04 -8.76 -18.24
CA GLU A 193 -6.75 -8.95 -16.99
C GLU A 193 -6.98 -10.44 -16.74
N PRO A 194 -6.49 -11.00 -15.63
CA PRO A 194 -6.72 -12.39 -15.30
C PRO A 194 -8.19 -12.61 -14.95
N CYS A 195 -8.80 -13.65 -15.51
CA CYS A 195 -10.12 -14.07 -15.11
C CYS A 195 -10.13 -14.58 -13.67
N ARG A 196 -11.32 -14.72 -13.07
CA ARG A 196 -11.45 -15.22 -11.68
C ARG A 196 -10.73 -16.55 -11.49
N CYS A 197 -10.90 -17.49 -12.42
CA CYS A 197 -10.24 -18.79 -12.33
C CYS A 197 -8.71 -18.71 -12.38
N GLN A 198 -8.12 -17.75 -13.08
CA GLN A 198 -6.66 -17.55 -13.10
C GLN A 198 -6.17 -17.00 -11.76
N VAL A 199 -6.88 -16.03 -11.18
CA VAL A 199 -6.55 -15.50 -9.85
C VAL A 199 -6.73 -16.56 -8.77
N ASP A 200 -7.78 -17.38 -8.85
CA ASP A 200 -8.00 -18.50 -7.93
C ASP A 200 -6.90 -19.57 -8.07
N LYS A 201 -6.48 -19.88 -9.30
CA LYS A 201 -5.34 -20.79 -9.56
C LYS A 201 -4.03 -20.22 -9.01
N LEU A 202 -3.82 -18.90 -9.12
CA LEU A 202 -2.66 -18.22 -8.58
C LEU A 202 -2.64 -18.31 -7.05
N ALA A 203 -3.76 -17.98 -6.39
CA ALA A 203 -3.91 -18.10 -4.94
C ALA A 203 -3.62 -19.52 -4.45
N LYS A 204 -4.14 -20.54 -5.15
CA LYS A 204 -3.88 -21.96 -4.87
C LYS A 204 -2.43 -22.38 -5.10
N ARG A 205 -1.71 -21.75 -6.04
CA ARG A 205 -0.31 -22.07 -6.34
C ARG A 205 0.64 -21.51 -5.27
N ILE A 206 0.35 -20.31 -4.79
CA ILE A 206 1.20 -19.61 -3.82
C ILE A 206 0.97 -20.17 -2.41
N GLY A 207 -0.25 -20.57 -2.09
CA GLY A 207 -0.56 -21.20 -0.81
C GLY A 207 -0.27 -22.70 -0.78
N SER A 208 0.62 -23.13 0.13
CA SER A 208 0.55 -24.49 0.68
C SER A 208 -0.27 -24.45 1.98
N PRO A 209 -1.29 -25.30 2.15
CA PRO A 209 -2.28 -25.19 3.23
C PRO A 209 -1.72 -25.30 4.65
N LYS A 210 -0.45 -25.70 4.81
CA LYS A 210 0.10 -25.99 6.14
C LYS A 210 0.57 -24.75 6.90
N ARG A 211 1.03 -23.66 6.25
CA ARG A 211 1.60 -22.48 6.94
C ARG A 211 1.57 -21.19 6.10
N MET A 212 0.39 -20.69 5.74
CA MET A 212 0.35 -19.34 5.13
C MET A 212 0.45 -18.23 6.19
N ASN A 213 1.19 -17.19 5.85
CA ASN A 213 1.37 -15.97 6.63
C ASN A 213 1.38 -14.76 5.68
N GLY A 214 1.54 -13.56 6.19
CA GLY A 214 1.43 -12.37 5.34
C GLY A 214 2.51 -12.25 4.25
N TYR A 215 3.65 -12.92 4.34
CA TYR A 215 4.59 -13.01 3.21
C TYR A 215 3.97 -13.69 1.99
N ASP A 216 3.15 -14.73 2.20
CA ASP A 216 2.48 -15.41 1.09
C ASP A 216 1.42 -14.50 0.44
N LEU A 217 0.80 -13.62 1.23
CA LEU A 217 -0.11 -12.60 0.72
C LEU A 217 0.63 -11.54 -0.11
N ILE A 218 1.84 -11.15 0.31
CA ILE A 218 2.70 -10.26 -0.47
C ILE A 218 3.17 -10.95 -1.76
N ALA A 219 3.66 -12.18 -1.70
CA ALA A 219 4.04 -12.97 -2.87
C ALA A 219 2.88 -13.13 -3.86
N PHE A 220 1.66 -13.30 -3.35
CA PHE A 220 0.44 -13.28 -4.16
C PHE A 220 0.22 -11.94 -4.88
N LEU A 221 0.42 -10.82 -4.21
CA LEU A 221 0.32 -9.49 -4.83
C LEU A 221 1.40 -9.28 -5.90
N GLU A 222 2.62 -9.71 -5.65
CA GLU A 222 3.74 -9.62 -6.60
C GLU A 222 3.44 -10.41 -7.86
N ALA A 223 3.11 -11.70 -7.72
CA ALA A 223 2.77 -12.55 -8.85
C ALA A 223 1.50 -12.09 -9.58
N TYR A 224 0.53 -11.51 -8.86
CA TYR A 224 -0.63 -10.87 -9.47
C TYR A 224 -0.21 -9.64 -10.28
N CYS A 225 0.69 -8.79 -9.75
CA CYS A 225 1.24 -7.63 -10.44
C CYS A 225 1.99 -8.04 -11.72
N ASP A 226 2.79 -9.10 -11.67
CA ASP A 226 3.50 -9.60 -12.86
C ASP A 226 2.52 -10.08 -13.92
N MET A 227 1.52 -10.86 -13.52
CA MET A 227 0.50 -11.38 -14.44
C MET A 227 -0.30 -10.28 -15.14
N ILE A 228 -0.57 -9.16 -14.48
CA ILE A 228 -1.30 -8.03 -15.08
C ILE A 228 -0.42 -7.07 -15.88
N ASN A 229 0.87 -6.99 -15.56
CA ASN A 229 1.83 -6.11 -16.22
C ASN A 229 2.54 -6.82 -17.38
N ALA A 230 2.38 -8.15 -17.51
CA ALA A 230 2.75 -8.89 -18.69
C ALA A 230 2.10 -8.23 -19.93
N GLU A 231 2.95 -7.75 -20.84
CA GLU A 231 2.53 -7.03 -22.03
C GLU A 231 1.69 -7.94 -22.92
N ALA A 232 0.52 -7.45 -23.30
CA ALA A 232 -0.40 -8.17 -24.16
C ALA A 232 -0.19 -7.72 -25.61
N GLN A 233 0.65 -8.43 -26.36
CA GLN A 233 0.69 -8.23 -27.82
C GLN A 233 -0.56 -8.90 -28.42
N GLU A 234 -1.43 -8.08 -29.03
CA GLU A 234 -2.59 -8.49 -29.86
C GLU A 234 -3.55 -9.50 -29.24
N VAL A 235 -4.38 -9.08 -28.27
CA VAL A 235 -5.24 -10.04 -27.56
C VAL A 235 -6.72 -9.82 -27.78
N MET A 236 -7.39 -10.87 -28.26
CA MET A 236 -8.84 -10.98 -28.38
C MET A 236 -9.46 -11.16 -26.99
N LEU A 237 -10.61 -10.53 -26.75
CA LEU A 237 -11.37 -10.80 -25.53
C LEU A 237 -12.21 -12.06 -25.73
N ASP A 238 -12.13 -13.00 -24.79
CA ASP A 238 -12.97 -14.19 -24.68
C ASP A 238 -13.75 -14.14 -23.35
N ILE A 239 -14.84 -14.89 -23.23
CA ILE A 239 -15.57 -15.04 -21.97
C ILE A 239 -15.10 -16.34 -21.32
N CYS A 240 -14.61 -16.27 -20.09
CA CYS A 240 -14.21 -17.46 -19.36
C CYS A 240 -15.44 -18.36 -19.11
N LYS A 241 -15.52 -19.49 -19.83
CA LYS A 241 -16.62 -20.47 -19.74
C LYS A 241 -16.94 -20.99 -18.33
N LYS A 242 -16.03 -20.82 -17.36
CA LYS A 242 -16.20 -21.28 -15.97
C LYS A 242 -16.79 -20.24 -15.04
N CYS A 243 -16.59 -18.96 -15.32
CA CYS A 243 -16.91 -17.89 -14.37
C CYS A 243 -17.49 -16.64 -15.03
N ASP A 244 -17.83 -16.74 -16.31
CA ASP A 244 -18.41 -15.70 -17.18
C ASP A 244 -17.68 -14.36 -17.13
N THR A 245 -16.42 -14.38 -16.70
CA THR A 245 -15.61 -13.17 -16.61
C THR A 245 -14.93 -12.97 -17.95
N ILE A 246 -14.99 -11.74 -18.48
CA ILE A 246 -14.22 -11.35 -19.65
C ILE A 246 -12.75 -11.63 -19.35
N ARG A 247 -12.15 -12.46 -20.18
CA ARG A 247 -10.75 -12.82 -20.18
C ARG A 247 -10.19 -12.52 -21.55
N ARG A 248 -8.90 -12.79 -21.69
CA ARG A 248 -8.20 -12.69 -22.95
C ARG A 248 -7.78 -14.09 -23.38
N ASP A 249 -7.94 -14.39 -24.67
CA ASP A 249 -7.52 -15.66 -25.27
C ASP A 249 -6.01 -15.67 -25.56
#